data_AF-A0A847DYH3-F1
#
_entry.id   AF-A0A847DYH3-F1
#
_cell.length_a   1.000
_cell.length_b   1.000
_cell.length_c   1.000
_cell.angle_alpha   90.00
_cell.angle_beta   90.00
_cell.angle_gamma   90.00
#
_symmetry.space_group_name_H-M   'P 1'
#
loop_
_entity.id
_entity.type
_entity.pdbx_description
1 polymer ?
#
loop_
_entity_poly.entity_id
_entity_poly.type
_entity_poly.pdbx_seq_one_letter_code
_entity_poly.pdbx_strand_id
1 'polypeptide(L)'
;MCPLSVRNQRARVAWALALSAAVPAPGAAAAPIARNSPTAYTLALPQLATSAAGRELLEYVVSCALPAGVELESAGYRFGGALGLAPGWLHAAPDEREQRAISACLLARTNLHGRRVEISLRSAAAGPRAGAA
;
A
#
# COMPACT_ATOMS: atom_id res chain seq x y z
N MET A 1 -21.96 18.51 48.36
CA MET A 1 -21.41 19.86 48.64
C MET A 1 -20.03 19.73 49.28
N CYS A 2 -19.15 20.68 48.95
CA CYS A 2 -17.77 20.95 49.41
C CYS A 2 -16.63 20.11 48.79
N PRO A 3 -15.45 20.71 48.52
CA PRO A 3 -15.23 22.00 47.86
C PRO A 3 -14.10 21.95 46.78
N LEU A 4 -13.96 23.07 46.06
CA LEU A 4 -12.90 23.40 45.11
C LEU A 4 -11.49 23.20 45.69
N SER A 5 -10.57 22.66 44.88
CA SER A 5 -9.14 22.91 45.05
C SER A 5 -8.47 23.13 43.69
N VAL A 6 -8.26 24.41 43.40
CA VAL A 6 -7.40 24.92 42.33
C VAL A 6 -5.96 24.52 42.64
N ARG A 7 -5.27 23.83 41.73
CA ARG A 7 -3.79 23.94 41.62
C ARG A 7 -3.31 23.70 40.20
N ASN A 8 -3.35 24.80 39.46
CA ASN A 8 -2.47 25.08 38.34
C ASN A 8 -1.01 24.99 38.82
N GLN A 9 -0.25 24.02 38.32
CA GLN A 9 1.22 23.99 38.46
C GLN A 9 1.86 23.63 37.13
N ARG A 10 2.07 24.67 36.32
CA ARG A 10 3.12 24.70 35.30
C ARG A 10 4.46 24.59 36.01
N ALA A 11 5.13 23.44 35.92
CA ALA A 11 6.47 23.25 36.45
C ALA A 11 7.44 22.80 35.34
N ARG A 12 8.12 23.81 34.79
CA ARG A 12 9.57 23.88 34.56
C ARG A 12 10.23 22.69 33.85
N VAL A 13 10.49 22.92 32.56
CA VAL A 13 11.59 22.32 31.79
C VAL A 13 12.92 22.72 32.44
N ALA A 14 13.77 21.75 32.79
CA ALA A 14 15.18 21.95 33.07
C ALA A 14 15.99 20.69 32.74
N TRP A 15 16.49 20.67 31.50
CA TRP A 15 17.68 20.01 30.96
C TRP A 15 18.54 19.18 31.95
N ALA A 16 18.48 17.85 31.82
CA ALA A 16 19.53 16.97 32.32
C ALA A 16 20.53 16.72 31.19
N LEU A 17 21.73 17.31 31.28
CA LEU A 17 22.87 16.94 30.45
C LEU A 17 23.59 15.77 31.11
N ALA A 18 23.34 14.55 30.63
CA ALA A 18 24.20 13.40 30.85
C ALA A 18 24.89 13.06 29.53
N LEU A 19 26.17 13.44 29.40
CA LEU A 19 27.03 13.01 28.29
C LEU A 19 27.42 11.55 28.54
N SER A 20 26.68 10.60 27.98
CA SER A 20 27.15 9.22 27.87
C SER A 20 28.00 9.09 26.61
N ALA A 21 29.31 8.97 26.77
CA ALA A 21 30.21 8.55 25.71
C ALA A 21 30.06 7.04 25.48
N ALA A 22 29.21 6.65 24.53
CA ALA A 22 29.17 5.29 24.00
C ALA A 22 30.09 5.24 22.77
N VAL A 23 31.19 4.50 22.87
CA VAL A 23 32.09 4.21 21.75
C VAL A 23 31.50 3.04 20.94
N PRO A 24 31.10 3.20 19.66
CA PRO A 24 30.68 2.07 18.85
C PRO A 24 31.89 1.31 18.28
N ALA A 25 31.89 -0.01 18.43
CA ALA A 25 32.86 -0.91 17.81
C ALA A 25 32.67 -0.94 16.27
N PRO A 26 33.74 -0.87 15.45
CA PRO A 26 33.63 -1.07 14.01
C PRO A 26 33.59 -2.57 13.71
N GLY A 27 32.39 -3.07 13.42
CA GLY A 27 32.18 -4.48 13.10
C GLY A 27 30.78 -4.79 12.57
N ALA A 28 30.18 -3.87 11.81
CA ALA A 28 28.99 -4.19 11.05
C ALA A 28 29.43 -4.85 9.74
N ALA A 29 29.34 -6.18 9.68
CA ALA A 29 29.25 -6.87 8.40
C ALA A 29 28.13 -6.21 7.61
N ALA A 30 28.42 -5.77 6.38
CA ALA A 30 27.44 -5.20 5.49
C ALA A 30 26.30 -6.22 5.32
N ALA A 31 25.14 -5.93 5.90
CA ALA A 31 23.93 -6.68 5.62
C ALA A 31 23.71 -6.66 4.09
N PRO A 32 23.27 -7.77 3.47
CA PRO A 32 22.95 -7.74 2.05
C PRO A 32 21.93 -6.63 1.82
N ILE A 33 22.17 -5.78 0.83
CA ILE A 33 21.25 -4.71 0.44
C ILE A 33 19.91 -5.38 0.18
N ALA A 34 18.93 -5.10 1.03
CA ALA A 34 17.55 -5.51 0.81
C ALA A 34 17.12 -4.86 -0.50
N ARG A 35 17.11 -5.64 -1.58
CA ARG A 35 16.54 -5.22 -2.85
C ARG A 35 15.07 -4.95 -2.60
N ASN A 36 14.71 -3.67 -2.64
CA ASN A 36 13.35 -3.15 -2.75
C ASN A 36 12.38 -3.77 -1.73
N SER A 37 12.46 -3.36 -0.47
CA SER A 37 11.36 -3.61 0.46
C SER A 37 10.09 -3.02 -0.13
N PRO A 38 9.05 -3.83 -0.40
CA PRO A 38 7.81 -3.30 -0.93
C PRO A 38 7.22 -2.30 0.05
N THR A 39 6.70 -1.19 -0.46
CA THR A 39 6.00 -0.24 0.40
C THR A 39 4.67 -0.88 0.79
N ALA A 40 4.47 -1.13 2.09
CA ALA A 40 3.31 -1.81 2.62
C ALA A 40 2.24 -0.82 3.09
N TYR A 41 1.00 -0.97 2.62
CA TYR A 41 -0.16 -0.17 3.03
C TYR A 41 -1.28 -1.06 3.57
N THR A 42 -2.05 -0.59 4.56
CA THR A 42 -3.14 -1.38 5.16
C THR A 42 -4.48 -1.09 4.50
N LEU A 43 -5.23 -2.12 4.12
CA LEU A 43 -6.59 -1.98 3.55
C LEU A 43 -7.64 -1.69 4.63
N ALA A 44 -8.56 -0.77 4.34
CA ALA A 44 -9.65 -0.35 5.24
C ALA A 44 -10.77 -1.39 5.43
N LEU A 45 -10.85 -2.42 4.57
CA LEU A 45 -11.88 -3.47 4.60
C LEU A 45 -11.27 -4.86 4.88
N PRO A 46 -10.81 -5.12 6.12
CA PRO A 46 -10.10 -6.37 6.45
C PRO A 46 -10.96 -7.63 6.31
N GLN A 47 -12.28 -7.50 6.49
CA GLN A 47 -13.21 -8.62 6.30
C GLN A 47 -13.12 -9.29 4.92
N LEU A 48 -12.74 -8.55 3.87
CA LEU A 48 -12.63 -9.12 2.53
C LEU A 48 -11.52 -10.19 2.47
N ALA A 49 -10.42 -10.00 3.19
CA ALA A 49 -9.30 -10.94 3.23
C ALA A 49 -9.54 -12.18 4.10
N THR A 50 -10.64 -12.24 4.85
CA THR A 50 -10.94 -13.39 5.73
C THR A 50 -11.37 -14.64 4.96
N SER A 51 -11.99 -14.46 3.79
CA SER A 51 -12.41 -15.56 2.91
C SER A 51 -11.38 -15.87 1.82
N ALA A 52 -11.34 -17.12 1.35
CA ALA A 52 -10.46 -17.50 0.23
C ALA A 52 -10.79 -16.73 -1.05
N ALA A 53 -12.08 -16.64 -1.41
CA ALA A 53 -12.54 -15.90 -2.58
C ALA A 53 -12.20 -14.40 -2.51
N GLY A 54 -12.31 -13.78 -1.32
CA GLY A 54 -11.95 -12.38 -1.16
C GLY A 54 -10.45 -12.13 -1.23
N ARG A 55 -9.60 -13.07 -0.79
CA ARG A 55 -8.15 -12.99 -1.00
C ARG A 55 -7.78 -13.11 -2.49
N GLU A 56 -8.43 -14.01 -3.21
CA GLU A 56 -8.23 -14.12 -4.66
C GLU A 56 -8.64 -12.82 -5.38
N LEU A 57 -9.80 -12.26 -5.03
CA LEU A 57 -10.23 -10.96 -5.56
C LEU A 57 -9.20 -9.86 -5.26
N LEU A 58 -8.73 -9.77 -4.02
CA LEU A 58 -7.71 -8.79 -3.62
C LEU A 58 -6.41 -8.96 -4.39
N GLU A 59 -5.95 -10.20 -4.62
CA GLU A 59 -4.77 -10.47 -5.44
C GLU A 59 -4.92 -9.88 -6.85
N TYR A 60 -6.07 -10.09 -7.50
CA TYR A 60 -6.32 -9.55 -8.84
C TYR A 60 -6.50 -8.03 -8.85
N VAL A 61 -7.26 -7.47 -7.90
CA VAL A 61 -7.50 -6.01 -7.81
C VAL A 61 -6.18 -5.28 -7.57
N VAL A 62 -5.39 -5.73 -6.60
CA VAL A 62 -4.11 -5.09 -6.25
C VAL A 62 -3.10 -5.23 -7.38
N SER A 63 -3.00 -6.41 -7.99
CA SER A 63 -2.14 -6.64 -9.16
C SER A 63 -2.48 -5.74 -10.36
N CYS A 64 -3.77 -5.45 -10.58
CA CYS A 64 -4.20 -4.53 -11.63
C CYS A 64 -3.96 -3.06 -11.24
N ALA A 65 -4.26 -2.67 -10.01
CA ALA A 65 -4.27 -1.28 -9.58
C ALA A 65 -2.87 -0.71 -9.30
N LEU A 66 -2.06 -1.43 -8.53
CA LEU A 66 -0.79 -0.91 -8.01
C LEU A 66 0.40 -1.33 -8.88
N PRO A 67 1.47 -0.51 -8.94
CA PRO A 67 2.68 -0.87 -9.68
C PRO A 67 3.46 -1.97 -8.95
N ALA A 68 4.33 -2.66 -9.69
CA ALA A 68 5.28 -3.60 -9.09
C ALA A 68 6.13 -2.94 -7.99
N GLY A 69 6.40 -3.68 -6.91
CA GLY A 69 7.13 -3.18 -5.75
C GLY A 69 6.27 -2.46 -4.69
N VAL A 70 4.96 -2.40 -4.89
CA VAL A 70 4.00 -1.94 -3.88
C VAL A 70 3.19 -3.13 -3.36
N GLU A 71 3.00 -3.20 -2.05
CA GLU A 71 2.20 -4.25 -1.40
C GLU A 71 1.10 -3.66 -0.51
N LEU A 72 -0.06 -4.31 -0.51
CA LEU A 72 -1.11 -4.06 0.46
C LEU A 72 -1.19 -5.20 1.45
N GLU A 73 -1.35 -4.89 2.73
CA GLU A 73 -1.56 -5.85 3.80
C GLU A 73 -3.01 -5.78 4.32
N SER A 74 -3.63 -6.94 4.49
CA SER A 74 -4.99 -7.05 5.04
C SER A 74 -5.20 -8.40 5.72
N ALA A 75 -5.66 -8.36 6.97
CA ALA A 75 -5.88 -9.56 7.80
C ALA A 75 -4.67 -10.52 7.85
N GLY A 76 -3.44 -9.99 7.82
CA GLY A 76 -2.20 -10.77 7.84
C GLY A 76 -1.77 -11.36 6.48
N TYR A 77 -2.50 -11.06 5.41
CA TYR A 77 -2.15 -11.43 4.04
C TYR A 77 -1.59 -10.24 3.27
N ARG A 78 -0.64 -10.51 2.37
CA ARG A 78 -0.01 -9.51 1.50
C ARG A 78 -0.42 -9.70 0.05
N PHE A 79 -0.69 -8.59 -0.62
CA PHE A 79 -1.13 -8.53 -2.01
C PHE A 79 -0.19 -7.60 -2.78
N GLY A 80 0.46 -8.11 -3.83
CA GLY A 80 1.44 -7.37 -4.60
C GLY A 80 0.86 -6.70 -5.84
N GLY A 81 1.29 -5.47 -6.11
CA GLY A 81 1.01 -4.75 -7.36
C GLY A 81 1.78 -5.33 -8.56
N ALA A 82 1.31 -5.02 -9.77
CA ALA A 82 2.00 -5.36 -11.01
C ALA A 82 1.82 -4.28 -12.10
N LEU A 83 0.58 -4.01 -12.51
CA LEU A 83 0.30 -3.20 -13.71
C LEU A 83 0.29 -1.68 -13.46
N GLY A 84 -0.04 -1.24 -12.26
CA GLY A 84 -0.07 0.19 -11.93
C GLY A 84 -1.12 1.00 -12.68
N LEU A 85 -2.32 0.44 -12.90
CA LEU A 85 -3.40 1.16 -13.60
C LEU A 85 -4.06 2.26 -12.76
N ALA A 86 -3.88 2.23 -11.44
CA ALA A 86 -4.47 3.16 -10.47
C ALA A 86 -3.50 3.43 -9.30
N PRO A 87 -2.32 4.04 -9.55
CA PRO A 87 -1.35 4.33 -8.51
C PRO A 87 -1.85 5.39 -7.51
N GLY A 88 -2.84 6.22 -7.90
CA GLY A 88 -3.46 7.21 -7.01
C GLY A 88 -4.20 6.59 -5.83
N TRP A 89 -4.53 5.29 -5.92
CA TRP A 89 -5.20 4.55 -4.86
C TRP A 89 -4.44 4.55 -3.52
N LEU A 90 -3.12 4.72 -3.56
CA LEU A 90 -2.29 4.82 -2.36
C LEU A 90 -2.56 6.07 -1.52
N HIS A 91 -3.21 7.08 -2.10
CA HIS A 91 -3.43 8.39 -1.48
C HIS A 91 -4.92 8.71 -1.31
N ALA A 92 -5.76 8.23 -2.21
CA ALA A 92 -7.20 8.48 -2.21
C ALA A 92 -7.96 7.29 -2.80
N ALA A 93 -9.28 7.25 -2.62
CA ALA A 93 -10.10 6.28 -3.33
C ALA A 93 -9.92 6.46 -4.85
N PRO A 94 -9.88 5.37 -5.65
CA PRO A 94 -9.68 5.48 -7.09
C PRO A 94 -10.78 6.32 -7.75
N ASP A 95 -10.41 7.21 -8.66
CA ASP A 95 -11.38 7.99 -9.43
C ASP A 95 -12.13 7.10 -10.47
N GLU A 96 -13.11 7.66 -11.16
CA GLU A 96 -13.91 6.89 -12.13
C GLU A 96 -13.08 6.34 -13.30
N ARG A 97 -11.99 7.01 -13.69
CA ARG A 97 -11.10 6.55 -14.76
C ARG A 97 -10.25 5.37 -14.26
N GLU A 98 -9.70 5.49 -13.05
CA GLU A 98 -8.95 4.42 -12.39
C GLU A 98 -9.83 3.19 -12.15
N GLN A 99 -11.07 3.38 -11.67
CA GLN A 99 -12.04 2.30 -11.52
C GLN A 99 -12.33 1.59 -12.84
N ARG A 100 -12.58 2.33 -13.93
CA ARG A 100 -12.78 1.74 -15.25
C ARG A 100 -11.57 0.95 -15.73
N ALA A 101 -10.34 1.45 -15.49
CA ALA A 101 -9.12 0.75 -15.85
C ALA A 101 -8.93 -0.56 -15.06
N ILE A 102 -9.20 -0.53 -13.74
CA ILE A 102 -9.18 -1.72 -12.88
C ILE A 102 -10.24 -2.73 -13.37
N SER A 103 -11.48 -2.30 -13.58
CA SER A 103 -12.56 -3.18 -14.07
C SER A 103 -12.22 -3.82 -15.42
N ALA A 104 -11.66 -3.06 -16.37
CA ALA A 104 -11.23 -3.59 -17.66
C ALA A 104 -10.14 -4.67 -17.50
N CYS A 105 -9.17 -4.46 -16.61
CA CYS A 105 -8.14 -5.44 -16.30
C CYS A 105 -8.73 -6.74 -15.72
N LEU A 106 -9.66 -6.63 -14.77
CA LEU A 106 -10.31 -7.79 -14.15
C LEU A 106 -11.12 -8.60 -15.17
N LEU A 107 -11.88 -7.90 -16.03
CA LEU A 107 -12.63 -8.54 -17.11
C LEU A 107 -11.70 -9.25 -18.09
N ALA A 108 -10.57 -8.63 -18.45
CA ALA A 108 -9.58 -9.23 -19.35
C ALA A 108 -8.92 -10.50 -18.75
N ARG A 109 -8.79 -10.58 -17.42
CA ARG A 109 -8.23 -11.76 -16.73
C ARG A 109 -9.24 -12.89 -16.52
N THR A 110 -10.53 -12.60 -16.63
CA THR A 110 -11.58 -13.59 -16.39
C THR A 110 -11.61 -14.59 -17.55
N ASN A 111 -11.59 -15.88 -17.21
CA ASN A 111 -11.70 -16.95 -18.20
C ASN A 111 -12.47 -18.14 -17.62
N LEU A 112 -13.08 -18.94 -18.51
CA LEU A 112 -13.92 -20.09 -18.15
C LEU A 112 -13.18 -21.12 -17.28
N HIS A 113 -11.86 -21.23 -17.42
CA HIS A 113 -11.05 -22.24 -16.75
C HIS A 113 -10.48 -21.77 -15.41
N GLY A 114 -10.67 -20.51 -15.02
CA GLY A 114 -10.07 -19.93 -13.81
C GLY A 114 -8.54 -19.99 -13.80
N ARG A 115 -7.89 -20.03 -14.97
CA ARG A 115 -6.43 -20.18 -15.07
C ARG A 115 -5.75 -18.83 -15.29
N ARG A 116 -4.56 -18.65 -14.73
CA ARG A 116 -3.69 -17.53 -15.06
C ARG A 116 -3.10 -17.75 -16.46
N VAL A 117 -3.44 -16.86 -17.39
CA VAL A 117 -2.94 -16.87 -18.76
C VAL A 117 -2.37 -15.50 -19.10
N GLU A 118 -1.50 -15.44 -20.11
CA GLU A 118 -1.03 -14.17 -20.64
C GLU A 118 -2.15 -13.46 -21.40
N ILE A 119 -2.35 -12.17 -21.09
CA ILE A 119 -3.40 -11.35 -21.69
C ILE A 119 -2.80 -10.08 -22.27
N SER A 120 -3.34 -9.64 -23.41
CA SER A 120 -2.97 -8.35 -24.01
C SER A 120 -3.67 -7.21 -23.27
N LEU A 121 -2.91 -6.32 -22.65
CA LEU A 121 -3.42 -5.18 -21.88
C LEU A 121 -3.56 -3.88 -22.70
N ARG A 122 -3.59 -3.98 -24.04
CA ARG A 122 -3.83 -2.82 -24.90
C ARG A 122 -5.22 -2.24 -24.63
N SER A 123 -5.28 -0.96 -24.35
CA SER A 123 -6.52 -0.20 -24.26
C SER A 123 -6.38 1.12 -25.01
N ALA A 124 -7.47 1.63 -25.59
CA ALA A 124 -7.49 2.95 -26.21
C ALA A 124 -7.18 4.08 -25.22
N ALA A 125 -7.38 3.83 -23.92
CA ALA A 125 -7.07 4.77 -22.84
C ALA A 125 -5.57 4.85 -22.51
N ALA A 126 -4.77 3.83 -22.86
CA ALA A 126 -3.34 3.74 -22.55
C ALA A 126 -2.42 4.25 -23.68
N GLY A 127 -2.98 4.68 -24.82
CA GLY A 127 -2.22 5.35 -25.88
C GLY A 127 -2.14 6.86 -25.65
N PRO A 128 -1.07 7.55 -26.09
CA PRO A 128 -1.13 9.00 -26.25
C PRO A 128 -2.31 9.31 -27.19
N ARG A 129 -3.17 10.24 -26.77
CA ARG A 129 -4.30 10.66 -27.60
C ARG A 129 -3.77 11.16 -28.94
N ALA A 130 -3.93 10.34 -29.99
CA ALA A 130 -3.93 10.83 -31.36
C ALA A 130 -5.19 11.70 -31.51
N GLY A 131 -5.04 13.00 -31.27
CA GLY A 131 -6.17 13.93 -31.31
C GLY A 131 -5.98 15.18 -30.44
N ALA A 132 -4.91 15.91 -30.70
CA ALA A 132 -4.86 17.36 -30.49
C ALA A 132 -4.25 17.94 -31.76
N ALA A 133 -5.11 18.20 -32.73
CA ALA A 133 -4.85 19.01 -33.91
C ALA A 133 -5.78 20.23 -33.83
#